data_AF-A0A522WU22-F1
#
_entry.id   AF-A0A522WU22-F1
#
_cell.length_a   1.000
_cell.length_b   1.000
_cell.length_c   1.000
_cell.angle_alpha   90.00
_cell.angle_beta   90.00
_cell.angle_gamma   90.00
#
_symmetry.space_group_name_H-M   'P 1'
#
loop_
_entity.id
_entity.type
_entity.pdbx_description
1 polymer ?
#
loop_
_entity_poly.entity_id
_entity_poly.type
_entity_poly.pdbx_seq_one_letter_code
_entity_poly.pdbx_strand_id
1 'polypeptide(L)'
;MTLQTDLAAAVAQVTADSTLLHKVVHGPALGAESEVVTEGGPVKTVARAVADAEEILHREAGDLAEAVSAARAAQDAAFGHAAIAGEKAAEAETAVARTNTAVDQAAADIRAVADTAEAAISGMVAQAETVVQSHVASADEAAAGAEGAAAEARAHAARFALPIEAVARRALTADARQLTGTRDTLVLFAAFADEAGRSEEAAKASADIADQQAALAAGHAVDAALAAAAAQARVADASAIVAQADPVLRALVIEAQSGVDAVKAEIAASASAAEDRIADCAAGFEADVQTLATATSSQVSAAIAHVARFSVPIEQVARAALDAERRRLVGARDDLLRFTTIIEG
;
A
#
# COMPACT_ATOMS: atom_id res chain seq x y z
N MET A 1 -83.20 66.55 -41.81
CA MET A 1 -81.86 66.87 -42.34
C MET A 1 -81.93 66.84 -43.86
N THR A 2 -81.14 67.64 -44.56
CA THR A 2 -81.09 67.66 -46.03
C THR A 2 -79.78 67.02 -46.50
N LEU A 3 -79.79 66.38 -47.68
CA LEU A 3 -78.62 65.73 -48.28
C LEU A 3 -77.39 66.64 -48.37
N GLN A 4 -77.57 67.95 -48.55
CA GLN A 4 -76.47 68.91 -48.57
C GLN A 4 -75.81 69.08 -47.20
N THR A 5 -76.58 69.05 -46.11
CA THR A 5 -76.04 69.14 -44.74
C THR A 5 -75.24 67.88 -44.39
N ASP A 6 -75.75 66.71 -44.78
CA ASP A 6 -75.08 65.44 -44.49
C ASP A 6 -73.79 65.28 -45.32
N LEU A 7 -73.81 65.73 -46.58
CA LEU A 7 -72.61 65.73 -47.44
C LEU A 7 -71.53 66.67 -46.90
N ALA A 8 -71.90 67.86 -46.44
CA ALA A 8 -70.94 68.81 -45.85
C ALA A 8 -70.31 68.25 -44.56
N ALA A 9 -71.11 67.60 -43.71
CA ALA A 9 -70.62 66.94 -42.50
C ALA A 9 -69.67 65.77 -42.83
N ALA A 10 -70.00 64.95 -43.81
CA ALA A 10 -69.14 63.85 -44.26
C ALA A 10 -67.80 64.35 -44.82
N VAL A 11 -67.80 65.40 -45.64
CA VAL A 11 -66.56 65.99 -46.18
C VAL A 11 -65.71 66.59 -45.07
N ALA A 12 -66.32 67.27 -44.09
CA ALA A 12 -65.60 67.79 -42.92
C ALA A 12 -64.94 66.67 -42.11
N GLN A 13 -65.65 65.55 -41.89
CA GLN A 13 -65.12 64.39 -41.19
C GLN A 13 -63.94 63.76 -41.95
N VAL A 14 -64.10 63.47 -43.24
CA VAL A 14 -63.03 62.88 -44.07
C VAL A 14 -61.79 63.79 -44.13
N THR A 15 -61.98 65.11 -44.17
CA THR A 15 -60.86 66.06 -44.15
C THR A 15 -60.13 66.05 -42.81
N ALA A 16 -60.86 65.95 -41.70
CA ALA A 16 -60.29 65.83 -40.36
C ALA A 16 -59.52 64.51 -40.20
N ASP A 17 -60.12 63.39 -40.61
CA ASP A 17 -59.53 62.06 -40.55
C ASP A 17 -58.29 61.94 -41.44
N SER A 18 -58.32 62.53 -42.65
CA SER A 18 -57.16 62.58 -43.56
C SER A 18 -56.00 63.38 -42.97
N THR A 19 -56.31 64.48 -42.28
CA THR A 19 -55.30 65.28 -41.58
C THR A 19 -54.69 64.52 -40.41
N LEU A 20 -55.50 63.77 -39.65
CA LEU A 20 -55.03 62.88 -38.59
C LEU A 20 -54.13 61.77 -39.15
N LEU A 21 -54.54 61.12 -40.23
CA LEU A 21 -53.75 60.08 -40.88
C LEU A 21 -52.41 60.63 -41.40
N HIS A 22 -52.41 61.82 -42.00
CA HIS A 22 -51.18 62.47 -42.46
C HIS A 22 -50.21 62.74 -41.30
N LYS A 23 -50.72 63.18 -40.14
CA LYS A 23 -49.91 63.36 -38.93
C LYS A 23 -49.36 62.03 -38.40
N VAL A 24 -50.14 60.95 -38.42
CA VAL A 24 -49.67 59.63 -37.97
C VAL A 24 -48.58 59.08 -38.90
N VAL A 25 -48.73 59.23 -40.21
CA VAL A 25 -47.79 58.67 -41.20
C VAL A 25 -46.51 59.51 -41.31
N HIS A 26 -46.61 60.84 -41.32
CA HIS A 26 -45.49 61.75 -41.57
C HIS A 26 -45.03 62.56 -40.36
N GLY A 27 -45.59 62.32 -39.18
CA GLY A 27 -45.17 62.99 -37.97
C GLY A 27 -43.75 62.57 -37.53
N PRO A 28 -43.09 63.37 -36.69
CA PRO A 28 -41.71 63.17 -36.30
C PRO A 28 -41.50 61.94 -35.39
N ALA A 29 -40.27 61.44 -35.33
CA ALA A 29 -39.89 60.31 -34.47
C ALA A 29 -39.68 60.68 -33.00
N LEU A 30 -39.51 61.96 -32.67
CA LEU A 30 -39.18 62.43 -31.32
C LEU A 30 -40.01 63.68 -30.96
N GLY A 31 -40.17 63.93 -29.66
CA GLY A 31 -40.89 65.08 -29.13
C GLY A 31 -42.40 64.88 -29.01
N ALA A 32 -43.11 65.91 -28.56
CA ALA A 32 -44.55 65.84 -28.26
C ALA A 32 -45.41 65.53 -29.51
N GLU A 33 -44.98 65.92 -30.70
CA GLU A 33 -45.67 65.65 -31.97
C GLU A 33 -45.44 64.21 -32.50
N SER A 34 -44.69 63.38 -31.77
CA SER A 34 -44.47 61.96 -32.12
C SER A 34 -45.65 61.06 -31.70
N GLU A 35 -46.64 61.64 -31.03
CA GLU A 35 -47.92 61.04 -30.73
C GLU A 35 -49.05 61.93 -31.25
N VAL A 36 -50.03 61.31 -31.90
CA VAL A 36 -51.20 61.96 -32.47
C VAL A 36 -52.41 61.54 -31.66
N VAL A 37 -53.10 62.49 -31.05
CA VAL A 37 -54.33 62.23 -30.31
C VAL A 37 -55.45 61.93 -31.30
N THR A 38 -55.94 60.69 -31.28
CA THR A 38 -57.11 60.25 -32.03
C THR A 38 -58.31 60.09 -31.10
N GLU A 39 -59.51 59.87 -31.64
CA GLU A 39 -60.70 59.56 -30.84
C GLU A 39 -60.52 58.31 -29.97
N GLY A 40 -59.67 57.38 -30.41
CA GLY A 40 -59.29 56.17 -29.67
C GLY A 40 -58.14 56.38 -28.66
N GLY A 41 -57.64 57.61 -28.52
CA GLY A 41 -56.47 57.95 -27.69
C GLY A 41 -55.22 58.26 -28.51
N PRO A 42 -54.08 58.51 -27.84
CA PRO A 42 -52.81 58.83 -28.51
C PRO A 42 -52.27 57.62 -29.27
N VAL A 43 -51.90 57.84 -30.54
CA VAL A 43 -51.28 56.85 -31.42
C VAL A 43 -49.91 57.37 -31.84
N LYS A 44 -48.88 56.52 -31.79
CA LYS A 44 -47.53 56.88 -32.23
C LYS A 44 -47.50 57.14 -33.73
N THR A 45 -46.66 58.08 -34.15
CA THR A 45 -46.32 58.22 -35.57
C THR A 45 -45.55 57.00 -36.06
N VAL A 46 -45.58 56.74 -37.36
CA VAL A 46 -44.80 55.63 -37.96
C VAL A 46 -43.30 55.82 -37.69
N ALA A 47 -42.80 57.05 -37.81
CA ALA A 47 -41.41 57.38 -37.53
C ALA A 47 -41.04 57.09 -36.06
N ARG A 48 -41.95 57.36 -35.11
CA ARG A 48 -41.74 57.03 -33.70
C ARG A 48 -41.71 55.53 -33.45
N ALA A 49 -42.64 54.79 -34.05
CA ALA A 49 -42.70 53.34 -33.90
C ALA A 49 -41.44 52.65 -34.46
N VAL A 50 -40.91 53.13 -35.59
CA VAL A 50 -39.65 52.63 -36.17
C VAL A 50 -38.46 52.97 -35.27
N ALA A 51 -38.36 54.22 -34.79
CA ALA A 51 -37.27 54.63 -33.92
C ALA A 51 -37.26 53.83 -32.60
N ASP A 52 -38.43 53.62 -31.98
CA ASP A 52 -38.54 52.78 -30.77
C ASP A 52 -38.10 51.33 -31.07
N ALA A 53 -38.45 50.78 -32.24
CA ALA A 53 -38.06 49.42 -32.64
C ALA A 53 -36.54 49.31 -32.91
N GLU A 54 -35.93 50.31 -33.55
CA GLU A 54 -34.48 50.37 -33.78
C GLU A 54 -33.69 50.46 -32.47
N GLU A 55 -34.19 51.24 -31.50
CA GLU A 55 -33.58 51.33 -30.17
C GLU A 55 -33.65 49.99 -29.43
N ILE A 56 -34.77 49.27 -29.54
CA ILE A 56 -34.92 47.93 -28.98
C ILE A 56 -33.93 46.95 -29.63
N LEU A 57 -33.87 46.93 -30.96
CA LEU A 57 -32.95 46.04 -31.68
C LEU A 57 -31.48 46.32 -31.35
N HIS A 58 -31.10 47.59 -31.19
CA HIS A 58 -29.74 47.94 -30.77
C HIS A 58 -29.43 47.43 -29.37
N ARG A 59 -30.39 47.54 -28.44
CA ARG A 59 -30.23 47.04 -27.07
C ARG A 59 -30.11 45.52 -27.05
N GLU A 60 -31.01 44.81 -27.75
CA GLU A 60 -30.99 43.35 -27.86
C GLU A 60 -29.70 42.84 -28.52
N ALA A 61 -29.20 43.54 -29.54
CA ALA A 61 -27.91 43.22 -30.15
C ALA A 61 -26.74 43.39 -29.16
N GLY A 62 -26.79 44.42 -28.31
CA GLY A 62 -25.85 44.62 -27.21
C GLY A 62 -25.90 43.49 -26.18
N ASP A 63 -27.09 43.18 -25.68
CA ASP A 63 -27.32 42.12 -24.69
C ASP A 63 -26.88 40.74 -25.22
N LEU A 64 -27.17 40.46 -26.50
CA LEU A 64 -26.73 39.23 -27.16
C LEU A 64 -25.20 39.17 -27.28
N ALA A 65 -24.55 40.29 -27.62
CA ALA A 65 -23.10 40.34 -27.71
C ALA A 65 -22.44 40.08 -26.34
N GLU A 66 -23.00 40.62 -25.25
CA GLU A 66 -22.55 40.34 -23.88
C GLU A 66 -22.77 38.87 -23.50
N ALA A 67 -23.93 38.30 -23.80
CA ALA A 67 -24.24 36.89 -23.52
C ALA A 67 -23.28 35.94 -24.27
N VAL A 68 -22.97 36.23 -25.54
CA VAL A 68 -22.00 35.46 -26.32
C VAL A 68 -20.58 35.61 -25.77
N SER A 69 -20.20 36.80 -25.31
CA SER A 69 -18.90 37.02 -24.67
C SER A 69 -18.77 36.22 -23.37
N ALA A 70 -19.81 36.23 -22.52
CA ALA A 70 -19.85 35.45 -21.29
C ALA A 70 -19.79 33.94 -21.56
N ALA A 71 -20.51 33.45 -22.58
CA ALA A 71 -20.49 32.05 -22.98
C ALA A 71 -19.09 31.59 -23.43
N ARG A 72 -18.37 32.44 -24.18
CA ARG A 72 -16.97 32.17 -24.56
C ARG A 72 -16.04 32.13 -23.35
N ALA A 73 -16.17 33.08 -22.43
CA ALA A 73 -15.37 33.07 -21.20
C ALA A 73 -15.62 31.80 -20.35
N ALA A 74 -16.87 31.34 -20.26
CA ALA A 74 -17.22 30.11 -19.57
C ALA A 74 -16.65 28.86 -20.29
N GLN A 75 -16.66 28.86 -21.63
CA GLN A 75 -16.05 27.81 -22.44
C GLN A 75 -14.53 27.74 -22.21
N ASP A 76 -13.84 28.87 -22.24
CA ASP A 76 -12.39 28.95 -22.02
C ASP A 76 -12.02 28.48 -20.59
N ALA A 77 -12.82 28.87 -19.58
CA ALA A 77 -12.65 28.38 -18.22
C ALA A 77 -12.82 26.85 -18.14
N ALA A 78 -13.85 26.29 -18.80
CA ALA A 78 -14.07 24.85 -18.84
C ALA A 78 -12.88 24.09 -19.47
N PHE A 79 -12.31 24.62 -20.55
CA PHE A 79 -11.08 24.06 -21.14
C PHE A 79 -9.89 24.15 -20.18
N GLY A 80 -9.73 25.27 -19.48
CA GLY A 80 -8.70 25.43 -18.45
C GLY A 80 -8.84 24.40 -17.31
N HIS A 81 -10.05 24.17 -16.83
CA HIS A 81 -10.32 23.17 -15.78
C HIS A 81 -10.06 21.75 -16.28
N ALA A 82 -10.44 21.42 -17.51
CA ALA A 82 -10.16 20.11 -18.10
C ALA A 82 -8.65 19.86 -18.23
N ALA A 83 -7.87 20.89 -18.58
CA ALA A 83 -6.41 20.79 -18.66
C ALA A 83 -5.79 20.54 -17.27
N ILE A 84 -6.21 21.29 -16.24
CA ILE A 84 -5.73 21.10 -14.87
C ILE A 84 -6.09 19.70 -14.36
N ALA A 85 -7.31 19.22 -14.62
CA ALA A 85 -7.72 17.87 -14.23
C ALA A 85 -6.83 16.79 -14.90
N GLY A 86 -6.47 16.97 -16.16
CA GLY A 86 -5.54 16.09 -16.87
C GLY A 86 -4.13 16.11 -16.26
N GLU A 87 -3.60 17.28 -15.91
CA GLU A 87 -2.30 17.42 -15.24
C GLU A 87 -2.31 16.73 -13.87
N LYS A 88 -3.38 16.90 -13.07
CA LYS A 88 -3.53 16.24 -11.77
C LYS A 88 -3.68 14.73 -11.88
N ALA A 89 -4.36 14.22 -12.89
CA ALA A 89 -4.41 12.79 -13.16
C ALA A 89 -3.00 12.23 -13.46
N ALA A 90 -2.21 12.93 -14.28
CA ALA A 90 -0.84 12.52 -14.61
C ALA A 90 0.12 12.59 -13.39
N GLU A 91 -0.03 13.60 -12.54
CA GLU A 91 0.70 13.70 -11.27
C GLU A 91 0.38 12.50 -10.35
N ALA A 92 -0.90 12.12 -10.26
CA ALA A 92 -1.35 10.98 -9.47
C ALA A 92 -0.80 9.65 -10.00
N GLU A 93 -0.84 9.42 -11.31
CA GLU A 93 -0.23 8.24 -11.94
C GLU A 93 1.28 8.17 -11.65
N THR A 94 1.98 9.30 -11.74
CA THR A 94 3.41 9.40 -11.43
C THR A 94 3.70 9.12 -9.95
N ALA A 95 2.82 9.57 -9.05
CA ALA A 95 2.93 9.27 -7.62
C ALA A 95 2.74 7.77 -7.34
N VAL A 96 1.71 7.15 -7.92
CA VAL A 96 1.46 5.70 -7.81
C VAL A 96 2.63 4.89 -8.35
N ALA A 97 3.17 5.27 -9.51
CA ALA A 97 4.34 4.60 -10.10
C ALA A 97 5.56 4.66 -9.17
N ARG A 98 5.86 5.82 -8.57
CA ARG A 98 6.95 5.97 -7.59
C ARG A 98 6.74 5.08 -6.36
N THR A 99 5.52 5.02 -5.84
CA THR A 99 5.18 4.15 -4.70
C THR A 99 5.39 2.68 -5.04
N ASN A 100 4.93 2.22 -6.20
CA ASN A 100 5.11 0.84 -6.62
C ASN A 100 6.60 0.48 -6.74
N THR A 101 7.41 1.34 -7.36
CA THR A 101 8.86 1.14 -7.45
C THR A 101 9.51 1.07 -6.06
N ALA A 102 9.11 1.91 -5.11
CA ALA A 102 9.64 1.88 -3.76
C ALA A 102 9.26 0.60 -3.01
N VAL A 103 8.03 0.11 -3.17
CA VAL A 103 7.57 -1.17 -2.60
C VAL A 103 8.34 -2.34 -3.20
N ASP A 104 8.54 -2.36 -4.52
CA ASP A 104 9.29 -3.41 -5.20
C ASP A 104 10.77 -3.43 -4.74
N GLN A 105 11.38 -2.26 -4.58
CA GLN A 105 12.74 -2.14 -4.05
C GLN A 105 12.83 -2.66 -2.60
N ALA A 106 11.90 -2.25 -1.73
CA ALA A 106 11.87 -2.73 -0.35
C ALA A 106 11.68 -4.26 -0.28
N ALA A 107 10.83 -4.84 -1.15
CA ALA A 107 10.66 -6.28 -1.24
C ALA A 107 11.93 -6.99 -1.72
N ALA A 108 12.70 -6.39 -2.63
CA ALA A 108 13.98 -6.92 -3.08
C ALA A 108 15.03 -6.87 -1.97
N ASP A 109 15.13 -5.76 -1.23
CA ASP A 109 16.07 -5.60 -0.13
C ASP A 109 15.79 -6.59 1.01
N ILE A 110 14.52 -6.80 1.36
CA ILE A 110 14.10 -7.81 2.35
C ILE A 110 14.54 -9.21 1.93
N ARG A 111 14.35 -9.59 0.66
CA ARG A 111 14.81 -10.90 0.16
C ARG A 111 16.32 -11.02 0.22
N ALA A 112 17.07 -9.99 -0.19
CA ALA A 112 18.52 -10.00 -0.15
C ALA A 112 19.07 -10.16 1.28
N VAL A 113 18.46 -9.51 2.26
CA VAL A 113 18.81 -9.67 3.68
C VAL A 113 18.49 -11.09 4.15
N ALA A 114 17.32 -11.63 3.80
CA ALA A 114 16.93 -12.99 4.17
C ALA A 114 17.90 -14.04 3.58
N ASP A 115 18.24 -13.93 2.29
CA ASP A 115 19.19 -14.82 1.61
C ASP A 115 20.58 -14.75 2.26
N THR A 116 21.03 -13.54 2.60
CA THR A 116 22.32 -13.33 3.28
C THR A 116 22.32 -13.97 4.67
N ALA A 117 21.23 -13.81 5.41
CA ALA A 117 21.07 -14.41 6.73
C ALA A 117 21.02 -15.95 6.66
N GLU A 118 20.29 -16.51 5.70
CA GLU A 118 20.21 -17.96 5.48
C GLU A 118 21.58 -18.55 5.12
N ALA A 119 22.33 -17.88 4.24
CA ALA A 119 23.68 -18.29 3.89
C ALA A 119 24.64 -18.23 5.09
N ALA A 120 24.55 -17.18 5.91
CA ALA A 120 25.37 -17.05 7.12
C ALA A 120 25.06 -18.14 8.15
N ILE A 121 23.77 -18.40 8.42
CA ILE A 121 23.33 -19.46 9.34
C ILE A 121 23.79 -20.83 8.82
N SER A 122 23.59 -21.12 7.53
CA SER A 122 24.02 -22.38 6.93
C SER A 122 25.53 -22.57 7.03
N GLY A 123 26.31 -21.50 6.82
CA GLY A 123 27.77 -21.51 7.01
C GLY A 123 28.18 -21.80 8.45
N MET A 124 27.51 -21.18 9.43
CA MET A 124 27.78 -21.43 10.85
C MET A 124 27.43 -22.86 11.26
N VAL A 125 26.31 -23.40 10.76
CA VAL A 125 25.92 -24.80 11.02
C VAL A 125 26.93 -25.77 10.43
N ALA A 126 27.35 -25.58 9.17
CA ALA A 126 28.36 -26.43 8.55
C ALA A 126 29.71 -26.39 9.27
N GLN A 127 30.13 -25.22 9.75
CA GLN A 127 31.33 -25.07 10.59
C GLN A 127 31.18 -25.82 11.91
N ALA A 128 30.04 -25.67 12.59
CA ALA A 128 29.76 -26.38 13.84
C ALA A 128 29.76 -27.91 13.63
N GLU A 129 29.14 -28.40 12.57
CA GLU A 129 29.15 -29.83 12.22
C GLU A 129 30.56 -30.35 11.95
N THR A 130 31.37 -29.59 11.21
CA THR A 130 32.78 -29.96 10.93
C THR A 130 33.59 -30.07 12.23
N VAL A 131 33.40 -29.11 13.14
CA VAL A 131 34.07 -29.12 14.45
C VAL A 131 33.61 -30.31 15.29
N VAL A 132 32.30 -30.59 15.35
CA VAL A 132 31.75 -31.76 16.06
C VAL A 132 32.29 -33.07 15.48
N GLN A 133 32.31 -33.22 14.16
CA GLN A 133 32.84 -34.43 13.51
C GLN A 133 34.33 -34.63 13.80
N SER A 134 35.13 -33.57 13.75
CA SER A 134 36.54 -33.63 14.11
C SER A 134 36.74 -34.05 15.57
N HIS A 135 35.89 -33.55 16.47
CA HIS A 135 35.94 -33.93 17.89
C HIS A 135 35.52 -35.37 18.13
N VAL A 136 34.47 -35.86 17.47
CA VAL A 136 34.04 -37.26 17.56
C VAL A 136 35.14 -38.19 17.07
N ALA A 137 35.76 -37.89 15.91
CA ALA A 137 36.87 -38.69 15.38
C ALA A 137 38.04 -38.76 16.38
N SER A 138 38.42 -37.63 17.00
CA SER A 138 39.47 -37.60 18.01
C SER A 138 39.11 -38.40 19.28
N ALA A 139 37.83 -38.41 19.67
CA ALA A 139 37.37 -39.19 20.82
C ALA A 139 37.37 -40.69 20.52
N ASP A 140 36.95 -41.10 19.32
CA ASP A 140 36.96 -42.50 18.88
C ASP A 140 38.39 -43.04 18.80
N GLU A 141 39.34 -42.27 18.28
CA GLU A 141 40.76 -42.63 18.27
C GLU A 141 41.31 -42.84 19.70
N ALA A 142 40.95 -41.96 20.64
CA ALA A 142 41.35 -42.09 22.03
C ALA A 142 40.72 -43.33 22.69
N ALA A 143 39.45 -43.62 22.42
CA ALA A 143 38.76 -44.80 22.93
C ALA A 143 39.37 -46.10 22.39
N ALA A 144 39.65 -46.15 21.08
CA ALA A 144 40.32 -47.30 20.46
C ALA A 144 41.72 -47.53 21.04
N GLY A 145 42.49 -46.45 21.29
CA GLY A 145 43.77 -46.53 21.98
C GLY A 145 43.66 -47.11 23.38
N ALA A 146 42.64 -46.69 24.15
CA ALA A 146 42.38 -47.21 25.49
C ALA A 146 41.95 -48.69 25.49
N GLU A 147 41.11 -49.11 24.54
CA GLU A 147 40.69 -50.50 24.38
C GLU A 147 41.85 -51.41 23.97
N GLY A 148 42.71 -50.95 23.05
CA GLY A 148 43.94 -51.65 22.66
C GLY A 148 44.86 -51.88 23.87
N ALA A 149 45.12 -50.82 24.65
CA ALA A 149 45.91 -50.91 25.87
C ALA A 149 45.29 -51.89 26.90
N ALA A 150 43.95 -51.87 27.06
CA ALA A 150 43.25 -52.79 27.96
C ALA A 150 43.31 -54.26 27.47
N ALA A 151 43.24 -54.50 26.17
CA ALA A 151 43.35 -55.83 25.58
C ALA A 151 44.76 -56.41 25.76
N GLU A 152 45.80 -55.59 25.53
CA GLU A 152 47.19 -55.97 25.81
C GLU A 152 47.38 -56.34 27.28
N ALA A 153 46.86 -55.53 28.21
CA ALA A 153 46.92 -55.82 29.64
C ALA A 153 46.24 -57.16 30.00
N ARG A 154 45.07 -57.47 29.41
CA ARG A 154 44.36 -58.76 29.61
C ARG A 154 45.14 -59.94 29.03
N ALA A 155 45.70 -59.80 27.83
CA ALA A 155 46.52 -60.84 27.21
C ALA A 155 47.76 -61.16 28.06
N HIS A 156 48.39 -60.13 28.63
CA HIS A 156 49.49 -60.29 29.56
C HIS A 156 49.07 -61.03 30.83
N ALA A 157 47.98 -60.62 31.49
CA ALA A 157 47.48 -61.31 32.68
C ALA A 157 47.20 -62.80 32.43
N ALA A 158 46.58 -63.15 31.29
CA ALA A 158 46.29 -64.54 30.93
C ALA A 158 47.57 -65.36 30.67
N ARG A 159 48.60 -64.75 30.04
CA ARG A 159 49.87 -65.42 29.72
C ARG A 159 50.66 -65.81 30.97
N PHE A 160 50.52 -65.08 32.06
CA PHE A 160 51.24 -65.34 33.31
C PHE A 160 50.44 -66.11 34.37
N ALA A 161 49.11 -66.18 34.28
CA ALA A 161 48.29 -66.98 35.19
C ALA A 161 48.43 -68.51 34.96
N LEU A 162 48.48 -68.94 33.70
CA LEU A 162 48.54 -70.37 33.32
C LEU A 162 49.84 -71.10 33.72
N PRO A 163 51.05 -70.49 33.61
CA PRO A 163 52.29 -71.12 34.04
C PRO A 163 52.33 -71.39 35.55
N ILE A 164 51.80 -70.48 36.37
CA ILE A 164 51.84 -70.62 37.83
C ILE A 164 51.01 -71.82 38.29
N GLU A 165 49.79 -71.99 37.76
CA GLU A 165 48.93 -73.12 38.12
C GLU A 165 49.46 -74.46 37.56
N ALA A 166 50.03 -74.45 36.35
CA ALA A 166 50.63 -75.64 35.74
C ALA A 166 51.91 -76.09 36.46
N VAL A 167 52.77 -75.14 36.86
CA VAL A 167 53.99 -75.41 37.63
C VAL A 167 53.64 -75.95 39.02
N ALA A 168 52.63 -75.38 39.70
CA ALA A 168 52.14 -75.90 40.98
C ALA A 168 51.61 -77.34 40.89
N ARG A 169 50.86 -77.69 39.83
CA ARG A 169 50.38 -79.07 39.61
C ARG A 169 51.50 -80.04 39.25
N ARG A 170 52.51 -79.59 38.51
CA ARG A 170 53.67 -80.43 38.12
C ARG A 170 54.57 -80.73 39.32
N ALA A 171 54.76 -79.76 40.21
CA ALA A 171 55.48 -79.95 41.48
C ALA A 171 54.77 -80.98 42.38
N LEU A 172 53.45 -80.88 42.53
CA LEU A 172 52.66 -81.82 43.34
C LEU A 172 52.60 -83.25 42.78
N THR A 173 52.73 -83.43 41.46
CA THR A 173 52.74 -84.77 40.83
C THR A 173 54.12 -85.43 40.78
N ALA A 174 55.20 -84.65 40.84
CA ALA A 174 56.57 -85.16 40.93
C ALA A 174 56.86 -85.78 42.30
N ASP A 175 56.29 -85.23 43.37
CA ASP A 175 56.52 -85.67 44.75
C ASP A 175 55.96 -87.08 45.06
N ALA A 176 55.01 -87.56 44.27
CA ALA A 176 54.34 -88.84 44.51
C ALA A 176 55.08 -90.09 43.99
N ARG A 177 56.19 -89.97 43.24
CA ARG A 177 56.78 -91.12 42.50
C ARG A 177 58.24 -91.47 42.79
N GLN A 178 58.98 -90.72 43.59
CA GLN A 178 60.44 -90.94 43.64
C GLN A 178 61.03 -90.86 45.05
N LEU A 179 60.86 -91.92 45.83
CA LEU A 179 61.64 -92.15 47.06
C LEU A 179 62.20 -93.57 47.09
N THR A 180 63.35 -93.79 46.42
CA THR A 180 64.30 -94.87 46.78
C THR A 180 65.68 -94.61 46.18
N GLY A 181 66.65 -94.12 46.98
CA GLY A 181 68.07 -94.06 46.64
C GLY A 181 68.84 -92.96 47.38
N THR A 182 69.62 -93.30 48.41
CA THR A 182 70.28 -92.33 49.32
C THR A 182 71.42 -91.49 48.70
N ARG A 183 71.97 -91.91 47.56
CA ARG A 183 72.95 -91.12 46.77
C ARG A 183 72.24 -90.14 45.84
N ASP A 184 71.09 -90.53 45.31
CA ASP A 184 70.23 -89.65 44.53
C ASP A 184 69.65 -88.55 45.42
N THR A 185 69.31 -88.82 46.69
CA THR A 185 68.84 -87.79 47.62
C THR A 185 69.85 -86.67 47.88
N LEU A 186 71.16 -86.93 47.95
CA LEU A 186 72.15 -85.86 48.16
C LEU A 186 72.39 -85.02 46.90
N VAL A 187 72.37 -85.64 45.72
CA VAL A 187 72.38 -84.91 44.44
C VAL A 187 71.08 -84.12 44.26
N LEU A 188 69.95 -84.67 44.71
CA LEU A 188 68.66 -83.98 44.78
C LEU A 188 68.67 -82.82 45.76
N PHE A 189 69.29 -82.92 46.94
CA PHE A 189 69.37 -81.78 47.87
C PHE A 189 70.25 -80.66 47.31
N ALA A 190 71.34 -80.98 46.62
CA ALA A 190 72.16 -79.97 45.95
C ALA A 190 71.42 -79.34 44.75
N ALA A 191 70.75 -80.15 43.93
CA ALA A 191 69.90 -79.67 42.84
C ALA A 191 68.68 -78.90 43.35
N PHE A 192 68.13 -79.26 44.51
CA PHE A 192 67.02 -78.57 45.17
C PHE A 192 67.47 -77.25 45.77
N ALA A 193 68.65 -77.17 46.36
CA ALA A 193 69.22 -75.91 46.83
C ALA A 193 69.52 -74.96 45.65
N ASP A 194 70.03 -75.49 44.54
CA ASP A 194 70.25 -74.73 43.32
C ASP A 194 68.93 -74.30 42.65
N GLU A 195 67.93 -75.18 42.60
CA GLU A 195 66.60 -74.88 42.08
C GLU A 195 65.83 -73.92 43.00
N ALA A 196 66.01 -74.01 44.32
CA ALA A 196 65.43 -73.08 45.29
C ALA A 196 66.09 -71.69 45.17
N GLY A 197 67.41 -71.63 44.98
CA GLY A 197 68.11 -70.38 44.67
C GLY A 197 67.64 -69.76 43.35
N ARG A 198 67.54 -70.57 42.29
CA ARG A 198 66.99 -70.12 41.00
C ARG A 198 65.51 -69.72 41.09
N SER A 199 64.73 -70.38 41.95
CA SER A 199 63.33 -70.03 42.22
C SER A 199 63.20 -68.74 43.03
N GLU A 200 64.09 -68.48 43.98
CA GLU A 200 64.12 -67.24 44.76
C GLU A 200 64.53 -66.06 43.88
N GLU A 201 65.56 -66.22 43.04
CA GLU A 201 65.95 -65.23 42.03
C GLU A 201 64.83 -64.98 41.01
N ALA A 202 64.14 -66.03 40.56
CA ALA A 202 62.99 -65.90 39.67
C ALA A 202 61.79 -65.22 40.35
N ALA A 203 61.52 -65.51 41.62
CA ALA A 203 60.46 -64.86 42.39
C ALA A 203 60.77 -63.38 42.62
N LYS A 204 62.03 -63.04 42.91
CA LYS A 204 62.48 -61.66 43.08
C LYS A 204 62.41 -60.89 41.76
N ALA A 205 62.90 -61.47 40.66
CA ALA A 205 62.77 -60.88 39.32
C ALA A 205 61.29 -60.69 38.93
N SER A 206 60.41 -61.62 39.31
CA SER A 206 58.97 -61.51 39.08
C SER A 206 58.32 -60.41 39.92
N ALA A 207 58.76 -60.23 41.17
CA ALA A 207 58.30 -59.14 42.02
C ALA A 207 58.76 -57.77 41.48
N ASP A 208 60.02 -57.66 41.05
CA ASP A 208 60.57 -56.44 40.47
C ASP A 208 59.85 -56.06 39.15
N ILE A 209 59.50 -57.04 38.31
CA ILE A 209 58.70 -56.81 37.10
C ILE A 209 57.27 -56.40 37.45
N ALA A 210 56.66 -57.02 38.46
CA ALA A 210 55.31 -56.64 38.92
C ALA A 210 55.28 -55.21 39.45
N ASP A 211 56.30 -54.79 40.21
CA ASP A 211 56.44 -53.42 40.70
C ASP A 211 56.66 -52.42 39.55
N GLN A 212 57.50 -52.75 38.56
CA GLN A 212 57.67 -51.93 37.35
C GLN A 212 56.36 -51.78 36.57
N GLN A 213 55.57 -52.86 36.46
CA GLN A 213 54.30 -52.84 35.75
C GLN A 213 53.20 -52.10 36.53
N ALA A 214 53.16 -52.22 37.86
CA ALA A 214 52.28 -51.42 38.70
C ALA A 214 52.60 -49.93 38.57
N ALA A 215 53.89 -49.57 38.48
CA ALA A 215 54.31 -48.20 38.23
C ALA A 215 53.87 -47.69 36.84
N LEU A 216 53.95 -48.51 35.79
CA LEU A 216 53.44 -48.15 34.45
C LEU A 216 51.91 -47.99 34.43
N ALA A 217 51.18 -48.90 35.07
CA ALA A 217 49.71 -48.80 35.17
C ALA A 217 49.27 -47.55 35.95
N ALA A 218 49.99 -47.19 37.02
CA ALA A 218 49.76 -45.95 37.73
C ALA A 218 50.05 -44.73 36.85
N GLY A 219 51.11 -44.77 36.02
CA GLY A 219 51.40 -43.73 35.02
C GLY A 219 50.27 -43.55 34.01
N HIS A 220 49.78 -44.64 33.42
CA HIS A 220 48.67 -44.58 32.45
C HIS A 220 47.35 -44.09 33.07
N ALA A 221 47.08 -44.41 34.34
CA ALA A 221 45.91 -43.90 35.04
C ALA A 221 45.99 -42.37 35.26
N VAL A 222 47.19 -41.84 35.51
CA VAL A 222 47.44 -40.40 35.60
C VAL A 222 47.26 -39.72 34.24
N ASP A 223 47.78 -40.32 33.16
CA ASP A 223 47.61 -39.80 31.80
C ASP A 223 46.14 -39.78 31.36
N ALA A 224 45.38 -40.82 31.69
CA ALA A 224 43.94 -40.87 31.43
C ALA A 224 43.17 -39.79 32.21
N ALA A 225 43.54 -39.54 33.47
CA ALA A 225 42.94 -38.47 34.26
C ALA A 225 43.26 -37.08 33.71
N LEU A 226 44.49 -36.87 33.22
CA LEU A 226 44.90 -35.63 32.54
C LEU A 226 44.13 -35.42 31.22
N ALA A 227 43.95 -36.48 30.44
CA ALA A 227 43.16 -36.42 29.21
C ALA A 227 41.67 -36.11 29.47
N ALA A 228 41.08 -36.71 30.51
CA ALA A 228 39.71 -36.42 30.91
C ALA A 228 39.54 -34.97 31.40
N ALA A 229 40.50 -34.44 32.17
CA ALA A 229 40.50 -33.05 32.59
C ALA A 229 40.64 -32.08 31.40
N ALA A 230 41.48 -32.41 30.43
CA ALA A 230 41.62 -31.63 29.19
C ALA A 230 40.32 -31.65 28.35
N ALA A 231 39.63 -32.79 28.27
CA ALA A 231 38.34 -32.88 27.61
C ALA A 231 37.26 -32.03 28.30
N GLN A 232 37.20 -32.04 29.63
CA GLN A 232 36.29 -31.19 30.40
C GLN A 232 36.57 -29.69 30.19
N ALA A 233 37.84 -29.30 30.18
CA ALA A 233 38.22 -27.91 29.89
C ALA A 233 37.75 -27.48 28.49
N ARG A 234 37.89 -28.34 27.48
CA ARG A 234 37.44 -28.07 26.10
C ARG A 234 35.92 -27.96 25.98
N VAL A 235 35.17 -28.81 26.69
CA VAL A 235 33.70 -28.70 26.75
C VAL A 235 33.27 -27.38 27.41
N ALA A 236 34.00 -26.95 28.45
CA ALA A 236 33.75 -25.66 29.07
C ALA A 236 34.02 -24.49 28.11
N ASP A 237 35.12 -24.52 27.35
CA ASP A 237 35.43 -23.51 26.34
C ASP A 237 34.37 -23.44 25.23
N ALA A 238 33.94 -24.59 24.70
CA ALA A 238 32.87 -24.64 23.71
C ALA A 238 31.55 -24.06 24.25
N SER A 239 31.21 -24.39 25.51
CA SER A 239 30.02 -23.82 26.16
C SER A 239 30.11 -22.31 26.35
N ALA A 240 31.32 -21.78 26.61
CA ALA A 240 31.57 -20.34 26.73
C ALA A 240 31.41 -19.62 25.38
N ILE A 241 31.87 -20.22 24.28
CA ILE A 241 31.68 -19.68 22.92
C ILE A 241 30.18 -19.62 22.57
N VAL A 242 29.44 -20.70 22.84
CA VAL A 242 27.98 -20.72 22.61
C VAL A 242 27.27 -19.68 23.46
N ALA A 243 27.66 -19.53 24.73
CA ALA A 243 27.12 -18.50 25.62
C ALA A 243 27.46 -17.06 25.16
N GLN A 244 28.57 -16.86 24.47
CA GLN A 244 28.92 -15.56 23.86
C GLN A 244 28.16 -15.30 22.54
N ALA A 245 27.83 -16.35 21.78
CA ALA A 245 27.10 -16.21 20.52
C ALA A 245 25.60 -15.88 20.73
N ASP A 246 24.96 -16.45 21.77
CA ASP A 246 23.54 -16.20 22.07
C ASP A 246 23.17 -14.70 22.20
N PRO A 247 23.89 -13.87 22.98
CA PRO A 247 23.55 -12.45 23.08
C PRO A 247 23.77 -11.67 21.77
N VAL A 248 24.75 -12.06 20.95
CA VAL A 248 25.00 -11.41 19.64
C VAL A 248 23.85 -11.71 18.68
N LEU A 249 23.40 -12.97 18.62
CA LEU A 249 22.26 -13.36 17.81
C LEU A 249 20.97 -12.67 18.29
N ARG A 250 20.74 -12.58 19.60
CA ARG A 250 19.60 -11.83 20.15
C ARG A 250 19.67 -10.34 19.81
N ALA A 251 20.84 -9.72 19.88
CA ALA A 251 21.02 -8.32 19.52
C ALA A 251 20.69 -8.07 18.05
N LEU A 252 21.16 -8.95 17.14
CA LEU A 252 20.82 -8.87 15.72
C LEU A 252 19.32 -9.04 15.46
N VAL A 253 18.65 -9.95 16.16
CA VAL A 253 17.19 -10.13 16.06
C VAL A 253 16.45 -8.86 16.52
N ILE A 254 16.88 -8.24 17.61
CA ILE A 254 16.29 -6.99 18.11
C ILE A 254 16.52 -5.85 17.13
N GLU A 255 17.74 -5.72 16.58
CA GLU A 255 18.06 -4.70 15.58
C GLU A 255 17.18 -4.87 14.33
N ALA A 256 17.07 -6.10 13.81
CA ALA A 256 16.19 -6.41 12.68
C ALA A 256 14.71 -6.10 12.99
N GLN A 257 14.21 -6.46 14.17
CA GLN A 257 12.85 -6.11 14.60
C GLN A 257 12.64 -4.60 14.66
N SER A 258 13.60 -3.85 15.21
CA SER A 258 13.53 -2.39 15.29
C SER A 258 13.50 -1.72 13.92
N GLY A 259 14.28 -2.24 12.95
CA GLY A 259 14.25 -1.78 11.57
C GLY A 259 12.91 -2.06 10.89
N VAL A 260 12.34 -3.25 11.09
CA VAL A 260 11.01 -3.60 10.57
C VAL A 260 9.93 -2.67 11.13
N ASP A 261 9.98 -2.37 12.43
CA ASP A 261 9.00 -1.49 13.06
C ASP A 261 9.14 -0.04 12.60
N ALA A 262 10.36 0.44 12.37
CA ALA A 262 10.61 1.76 11.77
C ALA A 262 10.01 1.87 10.37
N VAL A 263 10.26 0.87 9.50
CA VAL A 263 9.68 0.85 8.14
C VAL A 263 8.15 0.78 8.17
N LYS A 264 7.56 -0.01 9.07
CA LYS A 264 6.09 -0.04 9.25
C LYS A 264 5.54 1.34 9.65
N ALA A 265 6.24 2.05 10.53
CA ALA A 265 5.84 3.39 10.94
C ALA A 265 5.91 4.40 9.78
N GLU A 266 6.95 4.35 8.95
CA GLU A 266 7.09 5.19 7.75
C GLU A 266 5.99 4.92 6.72
N ILE A 267 5.63 3.64 6.52
CA ILE A 267 4.51 3.25 5.64
C ILE A 267 3.19 3.79 6.18
N ALA A 268 2.92 3.63 7.47
CA ALA A 268 1.69 4.13 8.09
C ALA A 268 1.58 5.67 7.98
N ALA A 269 2.68 6.38 8.22
CA ALA A 269 2.74 7.83 8.06
C ALA A 269 2.49 8.27 6.60
N SER A 270 3.08 7.55 5.64
CA SER A 270 2.89 7.83 4.22
C SER A 270 1.45 7.56 3.76
N ALA A 271 0.82 6.50 4.28
CA ALA A 271 -0.58 6.19 4.00
C ALA A 271 -1.53 7.27 4.56
N SER A 272 -1.33 7.69 5.81
CA SER A 272 -2.10 8.78 6.42
C SER A 272 -1.97 10.08 5.63
N ALA A 273 -0.75 10.44 5.23
CA ALA A 273 -0.53 11.65 4.43
C ALA A 273 -1.19 11.58 3.04
N ALA A 274 -1.33 10.38 2.46
CA ALA A 274 -2.05 10.17 1.21
C ALA A 274 -3.57 10.30 1.42
N GLU A 275 -4.11 9.71 2.48
CA GLU A 275 -5.53 9.86 2.86
C GLU A 275 -5.90 11.32 3.10
N ASP A 276 -5.08 12.07 3.84
CA ASP A 276 -5.29 13.50 4.09
C ASP A 276 -5.34 14.30 2.77
N ARG A 277 -4.39 14.04 1.86
CA ARG A 277 -4.36 14.72 0.54
C ARG A 277 -5.59 14.38 -0.31
N ILE A 278 -6.07 13.14 -0.26
CA ILE A 278 -7.28 12.74 -0.98
C ILE A 278 -8.50 13.45 -0.38
N ALA A 279 -8.60 13.53 0.94
CA ALA A 279 -9.67 14.22 1.64
C ALA A 279 -9.68 15.72 1.33
N ASP A 280 -8.52 16.39 1.38
CA ASP A 280 -8.36 17.80 1.03
C ASP A 280 -8.77 18.06 -0.43
N CYS A 281 -8.35 17.17 -1.35
CA CYS A 281 -8.69 17.28 -2.76
C CYS A 281 -10.20 17.09 -3.01
N ALA A 282 -10.82 16.12 -2.35
CA ALA A 282 -12.25 15.88 -2.43
C ALA A 282 -13.06 17.06 -1.88
N ALA A 283 -12.64 17.64 -0.74
CA ALA A 283 -13.27 18.81 -0.16
C ALA A 283 -13.14 20.05 -1.06
N GLY A 284 -11.96 20.24 -1.68
CA GLY A 284 -11.75 21.30 -2.67
C GLY A 284 -12.68 21.16 -3.88
N PHE A 285 -12.78 19.94 -4.43
CA PHE A 285 -13.68 19.66 -5.54
C PHE A 285 -15.16 19.89 -5.18
N GLU A 286 -15.60 19.46 -4.00
CA GLU A 286 -16.98 19.70 -3.53
C GLU A 286 -17.29 21.20 -3.40
N ALA A 287 -16.35 21.99 -2.85
CA ALA A 287 -16.50 23.44 -2.74
C ALA A 287 -16.61 24.12 -4.12
N ASP A 288 -15.82 23.68 -5.10
CA ASP A 288 -15.86 24.20 -6.46
C ASP A 288 -17.19 23.85 -7.16
N VAL A 289 -17.68 22.61 -7.01
CA VAL A 289 -18.99 22.18 -7.54
C VAL A 289 -20.12 22.97 -6.90
N GLN A 290 -20.09 23.20 -5.59
CA GLN A 290 -21.11 23.96 -4.88
C GLN A 290 -21.14 25.43 -5.35
N THR A 291 -19.96 26.02 -5.57
CA THR A 291 -19.79 27.38 -6.10
C THR A 291 -20.38 27.48 -7.51
N LEU A 292 -20.05 26.52 -8.38
CA LEU A 292 -20.59 26.46 -9.73
C LEU A 292 -22.11 26.31 -9.75
N ALA A 293 -22.66 25.37 -8.97
CA ALA A 293 -24.10 25.12 -8.89
C ALA A 293 -24.87 26.37 -8.42
N THR A 294 -24.33 27.10 -7.44
CA THR A 294 -24.91 28.35 -6.94
C THR A 294 -24.91 29.43 -8.02
N ALA A 295 -23.78 29.61 -8.71
CA ALA A 295 -23.65 30.57 -9.80
C ALA A 295 -24.64 30.26 -10.95
N THR A 296 -24.70 29.01 -11.39
CA THR A 296 -25.62 28.57 -12.45
C THR A 296 -27.08 28.75 -12.04
N SER A 297 -27.47 28.34 -10.83
CA SER A 297 -28.84 28.50 -10.34
C SER A 297 -29.27 29.97 -10.29
N SER A 298 -28.37 30.85 -9.84
CA SER A 298 -28.62 32.29 -9.81
C SER A 298 -28.83 32.86 -11.22
N GLN A 299 -28.00 32.45 -12.19
CA GLN A 299 -28.13 32.86 -13.59
C GLN A 299 -29.44 32.36 -14.23
N VAL A 300 -29.81 31.10 -14.01
CA VAL A 300 -31.06 30.52 -14.52
C VAL A 300 -32.27 31.23 -13.90
N SER A 301 -32.24 31.50 -12.59
CA SER A 301 -33.33 32.22 -11.91
C SER A 301 -33.48 33.65 -12.45
N ALA A 302 -32.38 34.34 -12.71
CA ALA A 302 -32.38 35.67 -13.33
C ALA A 302 -32.98 35.62 -14.74
N ALA A 303 -32.62 34.62 -15.55
CA ALA A 303 -33.17 34.42 -16.88
C ALA A 303 -34.69 34.11 -16.85
N ILE A 304 -35.15 33.24 -15.95
CA ILE A 304 -36.58 32.92 -15.79
C ILE A 304 -37.36 34.17 -15.36
N ALA A 305 -36.88 34.89 -14.35
CA ALA A 305 -37.51 36.13 -13.88
C ALA A 305 -37.62 37.16 -15.01
N HIS A 306 -36.58 37.26 -15.84
CA HIS A 306 -36.57 38.12 -17.02
C HIS A 306 -37.67 37.69 -18.00
N VAL A 307 -37.71 36.43 -18.42
CA VAL A 307 -38.73 35.92 -19.36
C VAL A 307 -40.16 36.12 -18.82
N ALA A 308 -40.39 35.81 -17.54
CA ALA A 308 -41.71 35.97 -16.91
C ALA A 308 -42.18 37.43 -16.86
N ARG A 309 -41.23 38.37 -16.73
CA ARG A 309 -41.53 39.81 -16.74
C ARG A 309 -42.10 40.30 -18.07
N PHE A 310 -41.78 39.63 -19.17
CA PHE A 310 -42.19 40.02 -20.52
C PHE A 310 -43.29 39.14 -21.11
N SER A 311 -43.38 37.86 -20.73
CA SER A 311 -44.45 36.99 -21.22
C SER A 311 -45.83 37.41 -20.73
N VAL A 312 -45.96 37.75 -19.43
CA VAL A 312 -47.25 38.12 -18.82
C VAL A 312 -47.85 39.40 -19.44
N PRO A 313 -47.09 40.49 -19.65
CA PRO A 313 -47.62 41.67 -20.32
C PRO A 313 -47.98 41.43 -21.78
N ILE A 314 -47.17 40.69 -22.54
CA ILE A 314 -47.44 40.40 -23.96
C ILE A 314 -48.73 39.58 -24.10
N GLU A 315 -48.93 38.58 -23.25
CA GLU A 315 -50.12 37.74 -23.26
C GLU A 315 -51.38 38.53 -22.88
N GLN A 316 -51.27 39.46 -21.92
CA GLN A 316 -52.36 40.37 -21.55
C GLN A 316 -52.71 41.35 -22.67
N VAL A 317 -51.72 41.92 -23.34
CA VAL A 317 -51.93 42.84 -24.48
C VAL A 317 -52.56 42.08 -25.66
N ALA A 318 -52.09 40.87 -25.96
CA ALA A 318 -52.67 40.03 -27.00
C ALA A 318 -54.13 39.64 -26.71
N ARG A 319 -54.46 39.30 -25.45
CA ARG A 319 -55.85 39.03 -25.03
C ARG A 319 -56.72 40.28 -25.14
N ALA A 320 -56.23 41.42 -24.70
CA ALA A 320 -56.96 42.69 -24.79
C ALA A 320 -57.24 43.07 -26.25
N ALA A 321 -56.29 42.86 -27.15
CA ALA A 321 -56.45 43.08 -28.58
C ALA A 321 -57.49 42.12 -29.21
N LEU A 322 -57.45 40.83 -28.85
CA LEU A 322 -58.43 39.83 -29.30
C LEU A 322 -59.85 40.13 -28.81
N ASP A 323 -60.01 40.56 -27.55
CA ASP A 323 -61.32 40.95 -27.00
C ASP A 323 -61.86 42.25 -27.59
N ALA A 324 -60.97 43.17 -28.01
CA ALA A 324 -61.36 44.37 -28.74
C ALA A 324 -61.85 44.03 -30.15
N GLU A 325 -61.15 43.16 -30.88
CA GLU A 325 -61.60 42.72 -32.20
C GLU A 325 -62.87 41.88 -32.15
N ARG A 326 -63.01 40.97 -31.18
CA ARG A 326 -64.25 40.22 -30.99
C ARG A 326 -65.44 41.15 -30.77
N ARG A 327 -65.28 42.23 -30.02
CA ARG A 327 -66.33 43.25 -29.81
C ARG A 327 -66.67 44.00 -31.10
N ARG A 328 -65.68 44.38 -31.90
CA ARG A 328 -65.90 44.98 -33.23
C ARG A 328 -66.69 44.06 -34.15
N LEU A 329 -66.29 42.79 -34.25
CA LEU A 329 -66.95 41.80 -35.10
C LEU A 329 -68.40 41.52 -34.66
N VAL A 330 -68.66 41.46 -33.35
CA VAL A 330 -70.03 41.31 -32.83
C VAL A 330 -70.88 42.56 -33.13
N GLY A 331 -70.32 43.77 -32.96
CA GLY A 331 -70.99 45.01 -33.32
C GLY A 331 -71.33 45.07 -34.81
N ALA A 332 -70.36 44.77 -35.68
CA ALA A 332 -70.57 44.73 -37.13
C ALA A 332 -71.61 43.68 -37.54
N ARG A 333 -71.65 42.52 -36.87
CA ARG A 333 -72.69 41.50 -37.08
C ARG A 333 -74.07 42.00 -36.67
N ASP A 334 -74.18 42.65 -35.52
CA ASP A 334 -75.46 43.16 -35.02
C ASP A 334 -75.97 44.34 -35.88
N ASP A 335 -75.07 45.16 -36.43
CA ASP A 335 -75.40 46.19 -37.41
C ASP A 335 -75.83 45.61 -38.76
N LEU A 336 -75.17 44.54 -39.23
CA LEU A 336 -75.58 43.78 -40.42
C LEU A 336 -76.97 43.16 -40.23
N LEU A 337 -77.24 42.56 -39.07
CA LEU A 337 -78.55 42.01 -38.72
C LEU A 337 -79.62 43.10 -38.69
N ARG A 338 -79.32 44.28 -38.13
CA ARG A 338 -80.23 45.43 -38.20
C ARG A 338 -80.49 45.88 -39.63
N PHE A 339 -79.46 45.94 -40.46
CA PHE A 339 -79.61 46.28 -41.88
C PHE A 339 -80.47 45.28 -42.64
N THR A 340 -80.32 43.97 -42.41
CA THR A 340 -81.17 42.95 -43.04
C THR A 340 -82.61 43.02 -42.55
N THR A 341 -82.83 43.33 -41.26
CA THR A 341 -84.19 43.52 -40.73
C THR A 341 -84.90 44.76 -41.31
N ILE A 342 -84.14 45.78 -41.76
CA ILE A 342 -84.67 46.99 -42.41
C ILE A 342 -84.96 46.75 -43.91
N ILE A 343 -84.29 45.78 -44.54
CA ILE A 343 -84.47 45.45 -45.96
C ILE A 343 -85.62 44.45 -46.18
N GLU A 344 -85.97 43.63 -45.19
CA GLU A 344 -87.03 42.62 -45.27
C GLU A 344 -88.40 43.08 -44.71
N GLY A 345 -88.54 44.33 -44.27
CA GLY A 345 -89.81 44.94 -43.82
C GLY A 345 -90.22 46.12 -44.69
#